data_AF-A0A5C5ZVS4-F1
#
_entry.id   AF-A0A5C5ZVS4-F1
#
_cell.length_a   1.000
_cell.length_b   1.000
_cell.length_c   1.000
_cell.angle_alpha   90.00
_cell.angle_beta   90.00
_cell.angle_gamma   90.00
#
_symmetry.space_group_name_H-M   'P 1'
#
loop_
_entity.id
_entity.type
_entity.pdbx_description
1 polymer ?
#
loop_
_entity_poly.entity_id
_entity_poly.type
_entity_poly.pdbx_seq_one_letter_code
_entity_poly.pdbx_strand_id
1 'polypeptide(L)'
;MKKASVVPDEIAKVESTAGDAEKLKRPYNEVYRLVEELSDVVDRESLSHWFQTPNEMFDGLKPVEIIEWGEIDRLWSMVFLLRSGMPG
;
A
#
# COMPACT_ATOMS: atom_id res chain seq x y z
N MET A 1 -8.83 -9.10 57.14
CA MET A 1 -9.08 -7.92 56.28
C MET A 1 -8.12 -7.98 55.10
N LYS A 2 -8.60 -8.24 53.88
CA LYS A 2 -7.77 -8.46 52.68
C LYS A 2 -7.95 -7.21 51.80
N LYS A 3 -6.91 -6.38 51.66
CA LYS A 3 -6.91 -5.28 50.67
C LYS A 3 -6.32 -5.82 49.39
N ALA A 4 -7.14 -5.85 48.34
CA ALA A 4 -6.74 -6.23 46.99
C ALA A 4 -5.73 -5.20 46.46
N SER A 5 -4.61 -5.69 45.96
CA SER A 5 -3.62 -4.92 45.21
C SER A 5 -4.10 -4.85 43.77
N VAL A 6 -4.68 -3.72 43.36
CA VAL A 6 -4.94 -3.43 41.95
C VAL A 6 -3.65 -2.84 41.37
N VAL A 7 -3.01 -3.60 40.49
CA VAL A 7 -1.90 -3.17 39.64
C VAL A 7 -2.47 -2.31 38.49
N PRO A 8 -2.04 -1.05 38.31
CA PRO A 8 -2.47 -0.25 37.17
C PRO A 8 -1.38 -0.27 36.09
N ASP A 9 -1.47 -1.19 35.13
CA ASP A 9 -0.75 -1.06 33.84
C ASP A 9 -1.41 -1.86 32.68
N GLU A 10 -2.41 -2.70 32.95
CA GLU A 10 -2.98 -3.62 31.94
C GLU A 10 -4.15 -3.04 31.10
N ILE A 11 -4.24 -1.71 30.96
CA ILE A 11 -5.24 -1.08 30.06
C ILE A 11 -4.62 -0.37 28.85
N ALA A 12 -3.29 -0.27 28.75
CA ALA A 12 -2.62 0.42 27.64
C ALA A 12 -2.40 -0.45 26.37
N LYS A 13 -2.85 -1.71 26.36
CA LYS A 13 -2.52 -2.68 25.29
C LYS A 13 -3.63 -2.95 24.28
N VAL A 14 -4.84 -2.40 24.46
CA VAL A 14 -5.99 -2.71 23.59
C VAL A 14 -6.30 -1.64 22.54
N GLU A 15 -5.82 -0.40 22.70
CA GLU A 15 -6.05 0.67 21.72
C GLU A 15 -5.14 0.56 20.47
N SER A 16 -4.07 -0.24 20.55
CA SER A 16 -3.10 -0.47 19.47
C SER A 16 -3.45 -1.63 18.53
N THR A 17 -4.73 -2.01 18.42
CA THR A 17 -5.15 -3.08 17.49
C THR A 17 -6.24 -2.65 16.52
N ALA A 18 -7.09 -1.68 16.90
CA ALA A 18 -8.12 -1.12 16.03
C ALA A 18 -7.55 -0.09 15.02
N GLY A 19 -6.61 0.75 15.44
CA GLY A 19 -5.96 1.74 14.58
C GLY A 19 -5.09 1.10 13.49
N ASP A 20 -4.44 -0.02 13.79
CA ASP A 20 -3.57 -0.75 12.87
C ASP A 20 -4.35 -1.50 11.80
N ALA A 21 -5.50 -2.11 12.15
CA ALA A 21 -6.40 -2.71 11.17
C ALA A 21 -7.02 -1.69 10.21
N GLU A 22 -7.35 -0.47 10.68
CA GLU A 22 -7.87 0.60 9.83
C GLU A 22 -6.79 1.24 8.97
N LYS A 23 -5.56 1.35 9.49
CA LYS A 23 -4.36 1.72 8.71
C LYS A 23 -4.02 0.69 7.65
N LEU A 24 -4.24 -0.60 7.90
CA LEU A 24 -4.04 -1.68 6.91
C LEU A 24 -5.14 -1.70 5.83
N LYS A 25 -6.38 -1.32 6.15
CA LYS A 25 -7.48 -1.25 5.15
C LYS A 25 -7.25 -0.22 4.04
N ARG A 26 -6.60 0.91 4.36
CA ARG A 26 -6.31 1.98 3.40
C ARG A 26 -5.37 1.53 2.25
N PRO A 27 -4.18 0.96 2.50
CA PRO A 27 -3.26 0.53 1.44
C PRO A 27 -3.84 -0.60 0.58
N TYR A 28 -4.64 -1.53 1.14
CA TYR A 28 -5.30 -2.56 0.33
C TYR A 28 -6.30 -1.96 -0.68
N ASN A 29 -7.04 -0.92 -0.28
CA ASN A 29 -7.96 -0.25 -1.20
C ASN A 29 -7.19 0.51 -2.31
N GLU A 30 -6.07 1.13 -1.96
CA GLU A 30 -5.24 1.86 -2.92
C GLU A 30 -4.59 0.94 -3.96
N VAL A 31 -4.07 -0.23 -3.55
CA VAL A 31 -3.53 -1.22 -4.49
C VAL A 31 -4.62 -1.72 -5.44
N TYR A 32 -5.82 -2.02 -4.92
CA TYR A 32 -6.93 -2.45 -5.77
C TYR A 32 -7.32 -1.39 -6.80
N ARG A 33 -7.47 -0.13 -6.36
CA ARG A 33 -7.78 1.00 -7.25
C ARG A 33 -6.69 1.24 -8.29
N LEU A 34 -5.42 1.12 -7.91
CA LEU A 34 -4.29 1.25 -8.84
C LEU A 34 -4.35 0.18 -9.94
N VAL A 35 -4.64 -1.07 -9.55
CA VAL A 35 -4.75 -2.19 -10.49
C VAL A 35 -5.94 -2.01 -11.43
N GLU A 36 -7.09 -1.55 -10.93
CA GLU A 36 -8.24 -1.22 -11.79
C GLU A 36 -7.88 -0.14 -12.81
N GLU A 37 -7.27 0.96 -12.37
CA GLU A 37 -6.92 2.08 -13.24
C GLU A 37 -5.87 1.69 -14.30
N LEU A 38 -4.94 0.80 -13.96
CA LEU A 38 -3.95 0.26 -14.89
C LEU A 38 -4.54 -0.78 -15.85
N SER A 39 -5.55 -1.53 -15.43
CA SER A 39 -6.20 -2.56 -16.27
C SER A 39 -7.02 -1.95 -17.41
N ASP A 40 -7.42 -0.68 -17.31
CA ASP A 40 -8.02 0.07 -18.42
C ASP A 40 -7.04 0.36 -19.56
N VAL A 41 -5.74 0.45 -19.26
CA VAL A 41 -4.70 0.89 -20.20
C VAL A 41 -3.73 -0.23 -20.60
N VAL A 42 -3.61 -1.27 -19.79
CA VAL A 42 -2.69 -2.40 -19.98
C VAL A 42 -3.44 -3.71 -19.72
N ASP A 43 -3.20 -4.70 -20.58
CA ASP A 43 -3.75 -6.05 -20.39
C ASP A 43 -3.29 -6.68 -19.06
N ARG A 44 -4.16 -7.49 -18.45
CA ARG A 44 -3.94 -8.06 -17.12
C ARG A 44 -2.72 -8.98 -17.03
N GLU A 45 -2.43 -9.76 -18.07
CA GLU A 45 -1.22 -10.61 -18.11
C GLU A 45 0.05 -9.76 -18.15
N SER A 46 0.01 -8.69 -18.96
CA SER A 46 1.11 -7.72 -19.05
C SER A 46 1.30 -6.96 -17.74
N LEU A 47 0.21 -6.62 -17.06
CA LEU A 47 0.25 -5.94 -15.77
C LEU A 47 0.89 -6.81 -14.69
N SER A 48 0.55 -8.10 -14.67
CA SER A 48 1.13 -9.08 -13.73
C SER A 48 2.65 -9.20 -13.91
N HIS A 49 3.11 -9.21 -15.16
CA HIS A 49 4.53 -9.19 -15.48
C HIS A 49 5.19 -7.87 -15.08
N TRP A 50 4.56 -6.74 -15.43
CA TRP A 50 5.06 -5.39 -15.12
C TRP A 50 5.29 -5.19 -13.61
N PHE A 51 4.39 -5.67 -12.74
CA PHE A 51 4.57 -5.59 -11.29
C PHE A 51 5.83 -6.31 -10.78
N GLN A 52 6.34 -7.30 -11.52
CA GLN A 52 7.51 -8.09 -11.17
C GLN A 52 8.78 -7.66 -11.92
N THR A 53 8.67 -6.70 -12.83
CA THR A 53 9.77 -6.26 -13.68
C THR A 53 10.42 -5.00 -13.09
N PRO A 54 11.76 -4.98 -12.91
CA PRO A 54 12.51 -3.78 -12.54
C PRO A 54 12.20 -2.61 -13.48
N ASN A 55 11.99 -1.42 -12.93
CA ASN A 55 11.70 -0.22 -13.71
C ASN A 55 12.61 0.93 -13.29
N GLU A 56 13.35 1.50 -14.25
CA GLU A 56 14.29 2.60 -14.03
C GLU A 56 13.60 3.87 -13.50
N MET A 57 12.31 4.08 -13.80
CA MET A 57 11.52 5.18 -13.21
C MET A 57 11.37 5.04 -11.68
N PHE A 58 11.66 3.86 -11.15
CA PHE A 58 11.60 3.52 -9.74
C PHE A 58 12.96 3.12 -9.19
N ASP A 59 14.05 3.71 -9.71
CA ASP A 59 15.43 3.41 -9.29
C ASP A 59 15.81 1.93 -9.50
N GLY A 60 15.22 1.29 -10.51
CA GLY A 60 15.41 -0.14 -10.80
C GLY A 60 14.61 -1.07 -9.90
N LEU A 61 13.75 -0.55 -9.01
CA LEU A 61 12.86 -1.35 -8.19
C LEU A 61 11.68 -1.89 -9.01
N LYS A 62 11.14 -3.02 -8.54
CA LYS A 62 9.88 -3.55 -9.07
C LYS A 62 8.70 -2.79 -8.47
N PRO A 63 7.61 -2.60 -9.22
CA PRO A 63 6.40 -1.98 -8.66
C PRO A 63 5.84 -2.70 -7.42
N VAL A 64 5.98 -4.02 -7.32
CA VAL A 64 5.60 -4.78 -6.11
C VAL A 64 6.43 -4.37 -4.89
N GLU A 65 7.73 -4.13 -5.06
CA GLU A 65 8.62 -3.71 -3.97
C GLU A 65 8.23 -2.31 -3.48
N ILE A 66 7.87 -1.39 -4.37
CA ILE A 66 7.39 -0.04 -3.98
C ILE A 66 6.16 -0.12 -3.07
N ILE A 67 5.23 -1.03 -3.36
CA ILE A 67 4.05 -1.27 -2.52
C ILE A 67 4.46 -1.83 -1.15
N GLU A 68 5.37 -2.80 -1.11
CA GLU A 68 5.86 -3.40 0.12
C GLU A 68 6.54 -2.39 1.05
N TRP A 69 7.20 -1.38 0.46
CA TRP A 69 7.88 -0.31 1.19
C TRP A 69 6.94 0.85 1.54
N GLY A 70 5.66 0.79 1.12
CA GLY A 70 4.65 1.81 1.41
C GLY A 70 4.75 3.07 0.54
N GLU A 71 5.48 3.03 -0.57
CA GLU A 71 5.69 4.16 -1.48
C GLU A 71 4.70 4.17 -2.67
N ILE A 72 3.47 3.68 -2.46
CA ILE A 72 2.47 3.48 -3.52
C ILE A 72 2.12 4.76 -4.31
N ASP A 73 2.29 5.95 -3.71
CA ASP A 73 2.14 7.25 -4.36
C ASP A 73 3.03 7.40 -5.62
N ARG A 74 4.20 6.74 -5.65
CA ARG A 74 5.09 6.73 -6.82
C ARG A 74 4.42 6.03 -8.01
N LEU A 75 3.68 4.95 -7.75
CA LEU A 75 2.93 4.23 -8.78
C LEU A 75 1.74 5.05 -9.29
N TRP A 76 1.02 5.72 -8.39
CA TRP A 76 -0.07 6.63 -8.75
C TRP A 76 0.39 7.79 -9.64
N SER A 77 1.58 8.33 -9.37
CA SER A 77 2.19 9.36 -10.21
C SER A 77 2.42 8.87 -11.65
N MET A 78 2.87 7.61 -11.80
CA MET A 78 3.04 7.01 -13.13
C MET A 78 1.69 6.78 -13.83
N VAL A 79 0.66 6.30 -13.13
CA VAL A 79 -0.69 6.14 -13.69
C VAL A 79 -1.24 7.48 -14.19
N PHE A 80 -1.03 8.55 -13.41
CA PHE A 80 -1.43 9.89 -13.80
C PHE A 80 -0.73 10.34 -15.09
N LEU A 81 0.57 10.09 -15.23
CA LEU A 81 1.34 10.41 -16.44
C LEU A 81 0.79 9.64 -17.66
N LEU A 82 0.58 8.33 -17.51
CA LEU A 82 0.02 7.47 -18.57
C LEU A 82 -1.36 7.94 -19.04
N ARG A 83 -2.25 8.31 -18.10
CA ARG A 83 -3.60 8.82 -18.44
C ARG A 83 -3.59 10.25 -18.98
N SER A 84 -2.62 11.07 -18.59
CA SER A 84 -2.52 12.45 -19.07
C SER A 84 -1.99 12.55 -20.50
N GLY A 85 -1.50 11.45 -21.08
CA GLY A 85 -0.92 11.43 -22.43
C GLY A 85 0.36 12.26 -22.58
N MET A 86 0.94 12.71 -21.47
CA MET A 86 2.24 13.39 -21.47
C MET A 86 3.34 12.33 -21.41
N PRO A 87 4.28 12.30 -22.37
CA PRO A 87 5.47 11.47 -22.21
C PRO A 87 6.28 11.99 -21.01
N GLY A 88 6.68 11.07 -20.13
CA GLY A 88 7.67 11.32 -19.08
C GLY A 88 9.08 11.47 -19.65
#